data_AF-A0AAU8HSE3-F1
#
_entry.id   AF-A0AAU8HSE3-F1
#
_cell.length_a   1.000
_cell.length_b   1.000
_cell.length_c   1.000
_cell.angle_alpha   90.00
_cell.angle_beta   90.00
_cell.angle_gamma   90.00
#
_symmetry.space_group_name_H-M   'P 1'
#
loop_
_entity.id
_entity.type
_entity.pdbx_description
1 polymer ?
#
loop_
_entity_poly.entity_id
_entity_poly.type
_entity_poly.pdbx_seq_one_letter_code
_entity_poly.pdbx_strand_id
1 'polypeptide(L)'
;MFLNLLTGIGLSTAAGFRVFIPLLTMSVASYYGIISPPDNFEWIASSQAITILSIATISELIAYEIPWFNNIVNMISIPFATVAGILLTASFLTEVSPLHQWSLAIIAGGGTALATDVFSNTAQVAVTTATGGTANPILSLFESAITIIISMIVILAITLPIALIIIPFILMLFRSTVKSKRLKQG
;
A
#
# COMPACT_ATOMS: atom_id res chain seq x y z
N MET A 1 9.09 -4.19 15.52
CA MET A 1 8.07 -3.18 15.88
C MET A 1 8.18 -1.85 15.13
N PHE A 2 9.24 -1.04 15.29
CA PHE A 2 9.28 0.33 14.73
C PHE A 2 9.18 0.37 13.20
N LEU A 3 9.91 -0.51 12.49
CA LEU A 3 9.84 -0.61 11.02
C LEU A 3 8.42 -0.95 10.54
N ASN A 4 7.77 -1.95 11.17
CA ASN A 4 6.40 -2.35 10.87
C ASN A 4 5.39 -1.20 11.04
N LEU A 5 5.55 -0.41 12.11
CA LEU A 5 4.71 0.76 12.34
C LEU A 5 4.91 1.81 11.25
N LEU A 6 6.16 2.09 10.87
CA LEU A 6 6.47 3.02 9.78
C LEU A 6 5.95 2.52 8.43
N THR A 7 6.03 1.22 8.16
CA THR A 7 5.44 0.62 6.96
C THR A 7 3.92 0.80 6.94
N GLY A 8 3.25 0.48 8.05
CA GLY A 8 1.82 0.67 8.19
C GLY A 8 1.39 2.10 7.93
N ILE A 9 2.09 3.06 8.56
CA ILE A 9 1.88 4.49 8.36
C ILE A 9 2.19 4.92 6.91
N GLY A 10 3.24 4.37 6.29
CA GLY A 10 3.62 4.69 4.91
C GLY A 10 2.56 4.25 3.89
N LEU A 11 2.02 3.03 4.05
CA LEU A 11 0.89 2.56 3.25
C LEU A 11 -0.40 3.32 3.57
N SER A 12 -0.60 3.72 4.83
CA SER A 12 -1.71 4.58 5.25
C SER A 12 -1.66 5.97 4.61
N THR A 13 -0.46 6.56 4.52
CA THR A 13 -0.21 7.83 3.83
C THR A 13 -0.62 7.74 2.36
N ALA A 14 -0.23 6.65 1.69
CA ALA A 14 -0.65 6.32 0.33
C ALA A 14 -2.18 6.16 0.23
N ALA A 15 -2.82 5.54 1.23
CA ALA A 15 -4.26 5.28 1.25
C ALA A 15 -5.12 6.55 1.27
N GLY A 16 -4.60 7.66 1.79
CA GLY A 16 -5.30 8.93 1.71
C GLY A 16 -5.24 9.59 0.33
N PHE A 17 -4.32 9.21 -0.56
CA PHE A 17 -4.41 9.66 -1.95
C PHE A 17 -5.34 8.77 -2.76
N ARG A 18 -5.19 7.44 -2.66
CA ARG A 18 -6.10 6.46 -3.25
C ARG A 18 -6.28 5.30 -2.29
N VAL A 19 -7.53 4.96 -1.99
CA VAL A 19 -7.89 4.01 -0.95
C VAL A 19 -7.49 2.59 -1.35
N PHE A 20 -7.77 2.20 -2.60
CA PHE A 20 -7.69 0.80 -2.99
C PHE A 20 -6.31 0.38 -3.53
N ILE A 21 -5.55 1.30 -4.14
CA ILE A 21 -4.20 1.02 -4.64
C ILE A 21 -3.26 0.42 -3.56
N PRO A 22 -3.08 1.03 -2.36
CA PRO A 22 -2.20 0.48 -1.34
C PRO A 22 -2.75 -0.81 -0.72
N LEU A 23 -4.08 -0.94 -0.58
CA LEU A 23 -4.71 -2.19 -0.13
C LEU A 23 -4.46 -3.33 -1.13
N LEU A 24 -4.61 -3.07 -2.43
CA LEU A 24 -4.31 -4.04 -3.48
C LEU A 24 -2.82 -4.40 -3.46
N THR A 25 -1.95 -3.40 -3.33
CA THR A 25 -0.51 -3.60 -3.26
C THR A 25 -0.12 -4.50 -2.07
N MET A 26 -0.72 -4.26 -0.90
CA MET A 26 -0.54 -5.10 0.28
C MET A 26 -1.09 -6.52 0.06
N SER A 27 -2.28 -6.65 -0.54
CA SER A 27 -2.92 -7.95 -0.82
C SER A 27 -2.08 -8.80 -1.77
N VAL A 28 -1.58 -8.21 -2.85
CA VAL A 28 -0.66 -8.86 -3.80
C VAL A 28 0.65 -9.26 -3.11
N ALA A 29 1.25 -8.35 -2.32
CA ALA A 29 2.46 -8.67 -1.57
C ALA A 29 2.23 -9.82 -0.57
N SER A 30 1.07 -9.85 0.08
CA SER A 30 0.72 -10.89 1.04
C SER A 30 0.48 -12.24 0.37
N TYR A 31 -0.21 -12.26 -0.78
CA TYR A 31 -0.49 -13.46 -1.55
C TYR A 31 0.78 -14.14 -2.08
N TYR A 32 1.78 -13.36 -2.52
CA TYR A 32 3.06 -13.89 -2.95
C TYR A 32 4.04 -14.20 -1.81
N GLY A 33 3.61 -14.07 -0.55
CA GLY A 33 4.43 -14.35 0.63
C GLY A 33 5.57 -13.35 0.85
N ILE A 34 5.48 -12.18 0.21
CA ILE A 34 6.43 -11.08 0.43
C ILE A 34 6.24 -10.50 1.83
N ILE A 35 4.98 -10.45 2.27
CA ILE A 35 4.57 -10.01 3.60
C ILE A 35 3.72 -11.13 4.20
N SER A 36 3.97 -11.47 5.46
CA SER A 36 3.14 -12.42 6.20
C SER A 36 2.23 -11.63 7.14
N PRO A 37 0.95 -11.42 6.77
CA PRO A 37 -0.02 -10.83 7.69
C PRO A 37 -0.27 -11.79 8.87
N PRO A 38 -0.67 -11.26 10.04
CA PRO A 38 -1.07 -12.08 11.18
C PRO A 38 -2.38 -12.84 10.90
N ASP A 39 -2.66 -13.87 11.69
CA ASP A 39 -3.79 -14.81 11.52
C ASP A 39 -5.14 -14.13 11.29
N ASN A 40 -5.41 -13.02 11.98
CA ASN A 40 -6.65 -12.25 11.85
C ASN A 40 -6.76 -11.44 10.53
N PHE A 41 -5.69 -11.35 9.77
CA PHE A 41 -5.60 -10.64 8.49
C PHE A 41 -5.21 -11.57 7.31
N GLU A 42 -5.19 -12.89 7.50
CA GLU A 42 -4.91 -13.86 6.43
C GLU A 42 -5.82 -13.70 5.20
N TRP A 43 -7.05 -13.22 5.40
CA TRP A 43 -8.00 -12.97 4.32
C TRP A 43 -7.44 -12.02 3.25
N ILE A 44 -6.52 -11.10 3.61
CA ILE A 44 -5.86 -10.17 2.69
C ILE A 44 -4.94 -10.91 1.71
N ALA A 45 -4.40 -12.07 2.10
CA ALA A 45 -3.53 -12.90 1.29
C ALA A 45 -4.31 -13.89 0.38
N SER A 46 -5.61 -13.68 0.15
CA SER A 46 -6.46 -14.55 -0.67
C SER A 46 -6.61 -14.04 -2.12
N SER A 47 -6.82 -14.97 -3.07
CA SER A 47 -7.07 -14.60 -4.48
C SER A 47 -8.38 -13.83 -4.65
N GLN A 48 -9.34 -14.07 -3.77
CA GLN A 48 -10.61 -13.34 -3.69
C GLN A 48 -10.37 -11.88 -3.27
N ALA A 49 -9.54 -11.63 -2.26
CA ALA A 49 -9.19 -10.28 -1.85
C ALA A 49 -8.51 -9.50 -2.98
N ILE A 50 -7.54 -10.11 -3.67
CA ILE A 50 -6.90 -9.49 -4.86
C ILE A 50 -7.94 -9.14 -5.92
N THR A 51 -8.86 -10.05 -6.22
CA THR A 51 -9.88 -9.84 -7.25
C THR A 51 -10.79 -8.66 -6.90
N ILE A 52 -11.31 -8.63 -5.67
CA ILE A 52 -12.20 -7.57 -5.19
C ILE A 52 -11.47 -6.22 -5.16
N LEU A 53 -10.25 -6.20 -4.61
CA LEU A 53 -9.43 -4.98 -4.54
C LEU A 53 -8.99 -4.49 -5.92
N SER A 54 -8.77 -5.39 -6.88
CA SER A 54 -8.46 -5.03 -8.27
C SER A 54 -9.66 -4.35 -8.94
N ILE A 55 -10.87 -4.91 -8.78
CA ILE A 55 -12.11 -4.31 -9.28
C ILE A 55 -12.34 -2.95 -8.61
N ALA A 56 -12.15 -2.86 -7.30
CA ALA A 56 -12.29 -1.61 -6.55
C ALA A 56 -11.28 -0.55 -7.02
N THR A 57 -10.02 -0.94 -7.25
CA THR A 57 -8.98 -0.04 -7.76
C THR A 57 -9.30 0.47 -9.17
N ILE A 58 -9.74 -0.41 -10.07
CA ILE A 58 -10.14 0.00 -11.43
C ILE A 58 -11.34 0.95 -11.35
N SER A 59 -12.32 0.64 -10.51
CA SER A 59 -13.51 1.47 -10.32
C SER A 59 -13.13 2.84 -9.77
N GLU A 60 -12.22 2.90 -8.79
CA GLU A 60 -11.66 4.13 -8.24
C GLU A 60 -10.99 4.98 -9.32
N LEU A 61 -10.08 4.39 -10.11
CA LEU A 61 -9.40 5.11 -11.20
C LEU A 61 -10.41 5.69 -12.19
N ILE A 62 -11.40 4.91 -12.65
CA ILE A 62 -12.42 5.39 -13.59
C ILE A 62 -13.28 6.50 -12.97
N ALA A 63 -13.65 6.35 -11.70
CA ALA A 63 -14.49 7.29 -10.99
C ALA A 63 -13.86 8.70 -10.89
N TYR A 64 -12.54 8.75 -10.75
CA TYR A 64 -11.76 9.98 -10.62
C TYR A 64 -11.55 10.76 -11.92
N GLU A 65 -11.78 10.13 -13.08
CA GLU A 65 -11.66 10.77 -14.39
C GLU A 65 -12.90 11.57 -14.80
N ILE A 66 -14.02 11.39 -14.11
CA ILE A 66 -15.30 12.04 -14.46
C ILE A 66 -15.45 13.35 -13.64
N PRO A 67 -15.40 14.54 -14.27
CA PRO A 67 -15.25 15.84 -13.57
C PRO A 67 -16.36 16.24 -12.58
N TRP A 68 -17.53 15.63 -12.66
CA TRP A 68 -18.66 15.87 -11.74
C TRP A 68 -18.83 14.75 -10.72
N PHE A 69 -18.39 13.53 -11.06
CA PHE A 69 -18.53 12.36 -10.21
C PHE A 69 -17.42 12.29 -9.16
N ASN A 70 -16.22 12.78 -9.50
CA ASN A 70 -15.06 12.79 -8.61
C ASN A 70 -15.32 13.50 -7.27
N ASN A 71 -16.15 14.55 -7.23
CA ASN A 71 -16.51 15.23 -5.98
C ASN A 71 -17.32 14.35 -5.02
N ILE A 72 -18.20 13.48 -5.56
CA ILE A 72 -18.96 12.51 -4.76
C ILE A 72 -18.00 11.45 -4.23
N VAL A 73 -17.11 10.97 -5.09
CA VAL A 73 -16.09 9.98 -4.74
C VAL A 73 -15.21 10.51 -3.62
N ASN A 74 -14.73 11.75 -3.71
CA ASN A 74 -13.94 12.43 -2.69
C ASN A 74 -14.61 12.46 -1.31
N MET A 75 -15.90 12.75 -1.26
CA MET A 75 -16.64 12.78 0.00
C MET A 75 -16.72 11.40 0.66
N ILE A 76 -16.88 10.36 -0.16
CA ILE A 76 -16.94 8.97 0.31
C ILE A 76 -15.52 8.47 0.65
N SER A 77 -14.48 8.95 -0.03
CA SER A 77 -13.10 8.53 0.21
C SER A 77 -12.63 8.84 1.63
N ILE A 78 -13.04 9.95 2.27
CA ILE A 78 -12.62 10.33 3.63
C ILE A 78 -12.77 9.17 4.66
N PRO A 79 -13.98 8.63 4.91
CA PRO A 79 -14.14 7.52 5.84
C PRO A 79 -13.48 6.23 5.37
N PHE A 80 -13.46 5.98 4.06
CA PHE A 80 -12.86 4.76 3.49
C PHE A 80 -11.33 4.75 3.60
N ALA A 81 -10.68 5.87 3.30
CA ALA A 81 -9.25 6.11 3.46
C ALA A 81 -8.84 5.94 4.92
N THR A 82 -9.62 6.53 5.84
CA THR A 82 -9.39 6.39 7.28
C THR A 82 -9.43 4.91 7.70
N VAL A 83 -10.47 4.16 7.32
CA VAL A 83 -10.58 2.74 7.63
C VAL A 83 -9.47 1.92 6.97
N ALA A 84 -9.13 2.21 5.71
CA ALA A 84 -8.03 1.55 5.01
C ALA A 84 -6.69 1.78 5.72
N GLY A 85 -6.40 3.02 6.13
CA GLY A 85 -5.20 3.37 6.88
C GLY A 85 -5.08 2.65 8.22
N ILE A 86 -6.21 2.49 8.93
CA ILE A 86 -6.29 1.69 10.15
C ILE A 86 -5.96 0.23 9.86
N LEU A 87 -6.60 -0.38 8.86
CA LEU A 87 -6.39 -1.79 8.52
C LEU A 87 -4.95 -2.05 8.08
N LEU A 88 -4.42 -1.21 7.19
CA LEU A 88 -3.03 -1.26 6.72
C LEU A 88 -2.05 -1.16 7.88
N THR A 89 -2.29 -0.27 8.85
CA THR A 89 -1.38 -0.15 10.01
C THR A 89 -1.53 -1.33 10.97
N ALA A 90 -2.76 -1.75 11.24
CA ALA A 90 -3.05 -2.88 12.12
C ALA A 90 -2.44 -4.19 11.62
N SER A 91 -2.37 -4.40 10.30
CA SER A 91 -1.86 -5.64 9.71
C SER A 91 -0.34 -5.82 9.85
N PHE A 92 0.43 -4.76 10.13
CA PHE A 92 1.87 -4.88 10.40
C PHE A 92 2.21 -4.98 11.89
N LEU A 93 1.25 -4.69 12.78
CA LEU A 93 1.44 -4.67 14.22
C LEU A 93 1.09 -6.03 14.84
N THR A 94 2.00 -7.01 14.70
CA THR A 94 1.78 -8.42 15.10
C THR A 94 2.20 -8.76 16.53
N GLU A 95 3.13 -8.02 17.13
CA GLU A 95 3.78 -8.35 18.41
C GLU A 95 3.32 -7.44 19.58
N VAL A 96 2.15 -6.82 19.47
CA VAL A 96 1.63 -5.89 20.48
C VAL A 96 0.27 -6.35 21.00
N SER A 97 -0.06 -6.01 22.24
CA SER A 97 -1.39 -6.32 22.79
C SER A 97 -2.49 -5.66 21.94
N PRO A 98 -3.69 -6.26 21.82
CA PRO A 98 -4.77 -5.73 20.99
C PRO A 98 -5.11 -4.26 21.24
N LEU A 99 -5.11 -3.82 22.51
CA LEU A 99 -5.38 -2.43 22.87
C LEU A 99 -4.39 -1.46 22.21
N HIS A 100 -3.08 -1.75 22.29
CA HIS A 100 -2.03 -0.93 21.69
C HIS A 100 -2.07 -1.02 20.15
N GLN A 101 -2.35 -2.21 19.59
CA GLN A 101 -2.48 -2.41 18.15
C GLN A 101 -3.54 -1.48 17.55
N TRP A 102 -4.76 -1.54 18.08
CA TRP A 102 -5.87 -0.73 17.58
C TRP A 102 -5.69 0.75 17.89
N SER A 103 -5.15 1.10 19.07
CA SER A 103 -4.86 2.50 19.40
C SER A 103 -3.88 3.13 18.41
N LEU A 104 -2.76 2.44 18.11
CA LEU A 104 -1.77 2.90 17.13
C LEU A 104 -2.34 2.90 15.71
N ALA A 105 -3.11 1.88 15.33
CA ALA A 105 -3.73 1.80 14.02
C ALA A 105 -4.73 2.94 13.80
N ILE A 106 -5.56 3.26 14.79
CA ILE A 106 -6.53 4.37 14.74
C ILE A 106 -5.82 5.71 14.67
N ILE A 107 -4.88 5.96 15.58
CA ILE A 107 -4.23 7.28 15.70
C ILE A 107 -3.22 7.49 14.58
N ALA A 108 -2.26 6.57 14.43
CA ALA A 108 -1.17 6.72 13.48
C ALA A 108 -1.60 6.32 12.06
N GLY A 109 -2.32 5.22 11.91
CA GLY A 109 -2.86 4.80 10.60
C GLY A 109 -3.99 5.71 10.15
N GLY A 110 -5.16 5.59 10.79
CA GLY A 110 -6.35 6.36 10.43
C GLY A 110 -6.10 7.87 10.38
N GLY A 111 -5.37 8.42 11.35
CA GLY A 111 -5.02 9.84 11.36
C GLY A 111 -4.14 10.28 10.18
N THR A 112 -3.18 9.46 9.74
CA THR A 112 -2.32 9.82 8.59
C THR A 112 -3.05 9.71 7.27
N ALA A 113 -3.87 8.66 7.08
CA ALA A 113 -4.71 8.53 5.89
C ALA A 113 -5.73 9.68 5.80
N LEU A 114 -6.38 10.03 6.91
CA LEU A 114 -7.30 11.15 6.97
C LEU A 114 -6.61 12.47 6.61
N ALA A 115 -5.41 12.71 7.15
CA ALA A 115 -4.66 13.92 6.87
C ALA A 115 -4.28 14.05 5.39
N THR A 116 -3.82 12.97 4.75
CA THR A 116 -3.48 13.00 3.32
C THR A 116 -4.70 13.04 2.42
N ASP A 117 -5.81 12.40 2.79
CA ASP A 117 -7.07 12.47 2.05
C ASP A 117 -7.69 13.85 2.09
N VAL A 118 -7.72 14.50 3.26
CA VAL A 118 -8.17 15.90 3.37
C VAL A 118 -7.29 16.82 2.53
N PHE A 119 -5.97 16.60 2.51
CA PHE A 119 -5.06 17.36 1.66
C PHE A 119 -5.36 17.17 0.16
N SER A 120 -5.50 15.91 -0.28
CA SER A 120 -5.85 15.52 -1.64
C SER A 120 -7.18 16.15 -2.09
N ASN A 121 -8.22 15.99 -1.28
CA ASN A 121 -9.54 16.56 -1.52
C ASN A 121 -9.52 18.09 -1.61
N THR A 122 -8.75 18.75 -0.74
CA THR A 122 -8.58 20.21 -0.78
C THR A 122 -7.92 20.65 -2.09
N ALA A 123 -6.91 19.92 -2.56
CA ALA A 123 -6.26 20.19 -3.84
C ALA A 123 -7.22 20.01 -5.02
N GLN A 124 -8.02 18.93 -5.04
CA GLN A 124 -9.02 18.71 -6.09
C GLN A 124 -10.11 19.78 -6.10
N VAL A 125 -10.58 20.24 -4.93
CA VAL A 125 -11.53 21.35 -4.84
C VAL A 125 -10.92 22.63 -5.41
N ALA A 126 -9.67 22.95 -5.08
CA ALA A 126 -8.97 24.11 -5.61
C ALA A 126 -8.78 24.05 -7.14
N VAL A 127 -8.46 22.88 -7.69
CA VAL A 127 -8.37 22.69 -9.15
C VAL A 127 -9.74 22.79 -9.81
N THR A 128 -10.78 22.26 -9.17
CA THR A 128 -12.16 22.36 -9.66
C THR A 128 -12.62 23.80 -9.74
N THR A 129 -12.38 24.60 -8.69
CA THR A 129 -12.78 26.02 -8.66
C THR A 129 -11.99 26.86 -9.67
N ALA A 130 -10.71 26.54 -9.90
CA ALA A 130 -9.87 27.26 -10.86
C ALA A 130 -10.16 26.91 -12.33
N THR A 131 -10.52 25.66 -12.64
CA THR A 131 -10.59 25.14 -14.02
C THR A 131 -11.97 24.67 -14.46
N GLY A 132 -12.98 24.79 -13.59
CA GLY A 132 -14.30 24.19 -13.81
C GLY A 132 -14.29 22.66 -13.82
N GLY A 133 -13.27 22.05 -13.22
CA GLY A 133 -13.10 20.59 -13.14
C GLY A 133 -12.37 19.95 -14.34
N THR A 134 -12.01 20.72 -15.35
CA THR A 134 -11.33 20.19 -16.56
C THR A 134 -9.93 19.66 -16.30
N ALA A 135 -9.24 20.17 -15.27
CA ALA A 135 -7.91 19.69 -14.87
C ALA A 135 -7.92 18.61 -13.78
N ASN A 136 -9.09 18.22 -13.25
CA ASN A 136 -9.21 17.18 -12.23
C ASN A 136 -8.64 15.82 -12.68
N PRO A 137 -8.90 15.34 -13.91
CA PRO A 137 -8.32 14.07 -14.39
C PRO A 137 -6.79 14.05 -14.33
N ILE A 138 -6.14 15.17 -14.68
CA ILE A 138 -4.67 15.27 -14.66
C ILE A 138 -4.15 15.14 -13.22
N LEU A 139 -4.74 15.89 -12.28
CA LEU A 139 -4.38 15.77 -10.86
C LEU A 139 -4.65 14.35 -10.34
N SER A 140 -5.78 13.76 -10.73
CA SER A 140 -6.15 12.41 -10.33
C SER A 140 -5.16 11.34 -10.78
N LEU A 141 -4.60 11.50 -11.99
CA LEU A 141 -3.53 10.62 -12.50
C LEU A 141 -2.24 10.81 -11.69
N PHE A 142 -1.88 12.05 -11.34
CA PHE A 142 -0.72 12.33 -10.50
C PHE A 142 -0.85 11.70 -9.11
N GLU A 143 -2.01 11.85 -8.46
CA GLU A 143 -2.32 11.22 -7.17
C GLU A 143 -2.26 9.68 -7.26
N SER A 144 -2.75 9.09 -8.34
CA SER A 144 -2.69 7.65 -8.54
C SER A 144 -1.24 7.17 -8.75
N ALA A 145 -0.46 7.88 -9.56
CA ALA A 145 0.93 7.56 -9.81
C ALA A 145 1.78 7.67 -8.53
N ILE A 146 1.62 8.74 -7.75
CA ILE A 146 2.36 8.89 -6.49
C ILE A 146 1.93 7.82 -5.46
N THR A 147 0.66 7.43 -5.45
CA THR A 147 0.19 6.35 -4.58
C THR A 147 0.85 5.02 -4.92
N ILE A 148 0.93 4.66 -6.21
CA ILE A 148 1.62 3.46 -6.67
C ILE A 148 3.08 3.51 -6.25
N ILE A 149 3.76 4.65 -6.46
CA ILE A 149 5.18 4.82 -6.13
C ILE A 149 5.41 4.67 -4.62
N ILE A 150 4.64 5.36 -3.78
CA ILE A 150 4.76 5.28 -2.32
C ILE A 150 4.50 3.84 -1.85
N SER A 151 3.42 3.22 -2.34
CA SER A 151 3.08 1.84 -1.96
C SER A 151 4.20 0.88 -2.32
N MET A 152 4.73 0.95 -3.55
CA MET A 152 5.84 0.12 -3.99
C MET A 152 7.11 0.35 -3.18
N ILE A 153 7.47 1.60 -2.90
CA ILE A 153 8.64 1.94 -2.08
C ILE A 153 8.49 1.34 -0.67
N VAL A 154 7.31 1.45 -0.07
CA VAL A 154 7.06 0.93 1.28
C VAL A 154 7.16 -0.60 1.33
N ILE A 155 6.62 -1.31 0.34
CA ILE A 155 6.79 -2.77 0.23
C ILE A 155 8.25 -3.15 -0.01
N LEU A 156 8.95 -2.41 -0.89
CA LEU A 156 10.37 -2.64 -1.17
C LEU A 156 11.25 -2.39 0.05
N ALA A 157 10.92 -1.41 0.88
CA ALA A 157 11.66 -1.11 2.11
C ALA A 157 11.66 -2.29 3.10
N ILE A 158 10.60 -3.11 3.10
CA ILE A 158 10.54 -4.34 3.92
C ILE A 158 11.37 -5.48 3.30
N THR A 159 11.42 -5.56 1.97
CA THR A 159 12.03 -6.71 1.26
C THR A 159 13.51 -6.53 0.96
N LEU A 160 14.03 -5.30 0.87
CA LEU A 160 15.43 -5.01 0.59
C LEU A 160 16.43 -5.73 1.52
N PRO A 161 16.23 -5.77 2.85
CA PRO A 161 17.12 -6.50 3.76
C PRO A 161 17.16 -8.00 3.46
N ILE A 162 16.01 -8.59 3.09
CA ILE A 162 15.86 -10.01 2.78
C ILE A 162 16.55 -10.33 1.44
N ALA A 163 16.35 -9.48 0.42
CA ALA A 163 16.99 -9.63 -0.89
C ALA A 163 18.52 -9.50 -0.82
N LEU A 164 19.04 -8.54 -0.02
CA LEU A 164 20.48 -8.34 0.19
C LEU A 164 21.17 -9.48 0.92
N ILE A 165 20.45 -10.32 1.66
CA ILE A 165 21.00 -11.50 2.34
C ILE A 165 20.86 -12.75 1.46
N ILE A 166 19.70 -12.95 0.84
CA ILE A 166 19.38 -14.17 0.07
C ILE A 166 20.12 -14.21 -1.27
N ILE A 167 20.23 -13.09 -2.00
CA ILE A 167 20.89 -13.04 -3.31
C ILE A 167 22.38 -13.44 -3.21
N PRO A 168 23.21 -12.84 -2.34
CA PRO A 168 24.60 -13.28 -2.19
C PRO A 168 24.72 -14.70 -1.64
N PHE A 169 23.80 -15.15 -0.77
CA PHE A 169 23.78 -16.52 -0.26
C PHE A 169 23.53 -17.57 -1.37
N ILE A 170 22.53 -17.33 -2.24
CA ILE A 170 22.25 -18.16 -3.41
C ILE A 170 23.44 -18.14 -4.39
N LEU A 171 24.03 -16.97 -4.64
CA LEU A 171 25.22 -16.84 -5.49
C LEU A 171 26.43 -17.59 -4.91
N MET A 172 26.58 -17.62 -3.59
CA MET A 172 27.64 -18.37 -2.90
C MET A 172 27.43 -19.88 -3.03
N LEU A 173 26.19 -20.37 -2.90
CA LEU A 173 25.82 -21.78 -3.10
C LEU A 173 25.99 -22.22 -4.57
N PHE A 174 25.61 -21.38 -5.52
CA PHE A 174 25.85 -21.63 -6.95
C PHE A 174 27.34 -21.66 -7.27
N ARG A 175 28.12 -20.73 -6.70
CA ARG A 175 29.58 -20.73 -6.85
C ARG A 175 30.22 -21.98 -6.23
N SER A 176 29.76 -22.45 -5.07
CA SER A 176 30.31 -23.63 -4.42
C SER A 176 29.98 -24.94 -5.16
N THR A 177 28.77 -25.08 -5.72
CA THR A 177 28.38 -26.23 -6.54
C THR A 177 29.10 -26.25 -7.89
N VAL A 178 29.27 -25.11 -8.55
CA VAL A 178 30.04 -25.01 -9.80
C VAL A 178 31.53 -25.27 -9.56
N LYS A 179 32.10 -24.77 -8.45
CA LYS A 179 33.50 -25.04 -8.07
C LYS A 179 33.72 -26.52 -7.71
N SER A 180 32.77 -27.15 -7.02
CA SER A 180 32.82 -28.57 -6.66
C SER A 180 32.74 -29.49 -7.88
N LYS A 181 31.94 -29.16 -8.90
CA LYS A 181 31.88 -29.92 -10.16
C LYS A 181 33.17 -29.83 -10.98
N ARG A 182 33.89 -28.70 -10.96
CA ARG A 182 35.17 -28.53 -11.66
C ARG A 182 36.33 -29.29 -11.01
N LEU A 183 36.31 -29.49 -9.69
CA LEU A 183 37.35 -30.23 -8.95
C LEU A 183 37.22 -31.76 -9.04
N LYS A 184 36.07 -32.29 -9.50
CA LYS A 184 35.86 -33.73 -9.71
C LYS A 184 36.16 -34.18 -11.15
N GLN A 185 36.50 -33.27 -12.05
CA GLN A 185 36.75 -33.54 -13.48
C GLN A 185 38.20 -33.26 -13.92
N GLY A 186 39.09 -32.89 -12.99
CA GLY A 186 40.54 -32.81 -13.21
C GLY A 186 41.24 -33.83 -12.32
#